data_AF-A0A811SI58-F1
#
_entry.id   AF-A0A811SI58-F1
#
_cell.length_a   1.000
_cell.length_b   1.000
_cell.length_c   1.000
_cell.angle_alpha   90.00
_cell.angle_beta   90.00
_cell.angle_gamma   90.00
#
_symmetry.space_group_name_H-M   'P 1'
#
loop_
_entity.id
_entity.type
_entity.pdbx_description
1 polymer ?
#
loop_
_entity_poly.entity_id
_entity_poly.type
_entity_poly.pdbx_seq_one_letter_code
_entity_poly.pdbx_strand_id
1 'polypeptide(L)'
;MLLNPVAAGVLASLELRLVNQSTGLPFTVHKEAPKVYDDDDNNMVAICWIKRSLLESPTYLQNDRLTVECIVTVIKEPQVPKPKSFPRIEVPPSNMAEHFGSLLETDLGADVTFSVGAKTFKAHKIVLATRSPVFKAELYGPMKEEGMGPITIKDVQPDVFRALLHFIYTDSLPPLDDLEADDHSEMIRHLVVAADRYAIERLKLICQSFLCENLNVQTEACIEFITCSNVMDDLLSTQGYKNLKRTCPAVVMDALEKTSKFRKA
;
A
#
# COMPACT_ATOMS: atom_id res chain seq x y z
N MET A 1 -34.63 14.06 13.99
CA MET A 1 -34.32 12.61 13.96
C MET A 1 -33.27 12.38 15.02
N LEU A 2 -33.61 11.55 16.01
CA LEU A 2 -32.77 11.20 17.14
C LEU A 2 -31.51 10.49 16.62
N LEU A 3 -30.33 11.02 16.96
CA LEU A 3 -29.08 10.30 16.82
C LEU A 3 -29.13 9.11 17.77
N ASN A 4 -29.20 7.90 17.22
CA ASN A 4 -28.98 6.68 17.98
C ASN A 4 -27.64 6.81 18.73
N PRO A 5 -27.59 6.61 20.05
CA PRO A 5 -26.31 6.45 20.72
C PRO A 5 -25.73 5.14 20.20
N VAL A 6 -24.71 5.23 19.35
CA VAL A 6 -23.87 4.09 19.00
C VAL A 6 -23.40 3.49 20.33
N ALA A 7 -23.71 2.21 20.57
CA ALA A 7 -23.34 1.51 21.78
C ALA A 7 -21.83 1.67 22.01
N ALA A 8 -21.46 2.45 23.03
CA ALA A 8 -20.07 2.71 23.33
C ALA A 8 -19.51 1.49 24.04
N GLY A 9 -18.92 0.57 23.27
CA GLY A 9 -18.24 -0.59 23.83
C GLY A 9 -17.11 -0.17 24.80
N VAL A 10 -16.87 -0.99 25.80
CA VAL A 10 -15.87 -0.77 26.85
C VAL A 10 -14.58 -1.47 26.46
N LEU A 11 -13.49 -0.72 26.27
CA LEU A 11 -12.17 -1.31 26.09
C LEU A 11 -11.66 -1.87 27.42
N ALA A 12 -11.48 -3.19 27.51
CA ALA A 12 -10.96 -3.83 28.71
C ALA A 12 -10.03 -5.00 28.37
N SER A 13 -9.17 -5.39 29.31
CA SER A 13 -8.43 -6.65 29.26
C SER A 13 -8.77 -7.54 30.45
N LEU A 14 -8.63 -8.85 30.24
CA LEU A 14 -8.96 -9.89 31.21
C LEU A 14 -7.71 -10.71 31.54
N GLU A 15 -7.47 -10.96 32.83
CA GLU A 15 -6.46 -11.89 33.31
C GLU A 15 -7.07 -12.84 34.35
N LEU A 16 -6.93 -14.14 34.14
CA LEU A 16 -7.40 -15.18 35.06
C LEU A 16 -6.21 -15.83 35.76
N ARG A 17 -6.33 -16.02 37.07
CA ARG A 17 -5.30 -16.65 37.91
C ARG A 17 -5.88 -17.71 38.82
N LEU A 18 -5.12 -18.77 39.09
CA LEU A 18 -5.40 -19.75 40.12
C LEU A 18 -4.62 -19.43 41.38
N VAL A 19 -5.27 -19.49 42.55
CA VAL A 19 -4.61 -19.22 43.82
C VAL A 19 -4.13 -20.53 44.44
N ASN A 20 -2.85 -20.61 44.77
CA ASN A 20 -2.29 -21.73 45.50
C ASN A 20 -2.89 -21.77 46.92
N GLN A 21 -3.54 -22.88 47.29
CA GLN A 21 -4.25 -23.00 48.57
C GLN A 21 -3.31 -23.04 49.78
N SER A 22 -2.06 -23.46 49.59
CA SER A 22 -1.07 -23.56 50.67
C SER A 22 -0.29 -22.27 50.91
N THR A 23 -0.01 -21.50 49.86
CA THR A 23 0.84 -20.30 49.95
C THR A 23 0.06 -19.00 49.73
N GLY A 24 -1.17 -19.07 49.21
CA GLY A 24 -1.96 -17.90 48.79
C GLY A 24 -1.43 -17.21 47.53
N LEU A 25 -0.37 -17.73 46.90
CA LEU A 25 0.24 -17.09 45.73
C LEU A 25 -0.56 -17.37 44.45
N PRO A 26 -0.88 -16.33 43.65
CA PRO A 26 -1.61 -16.49 42.41
C PRO A 26 -0.70 -16.92 41.26
N PHE A 27 -1.24 -17.72 40.33
CA PHE A 27 -0.59 -18.17 39.11
C PHE A 27 -1.47 -17.86 37.90
N THR A 28 -0.97 -17.05 36.96
CA THR A 28 -1.73 -16.68 35.76
C THR A 28 -1.92 -17.86 34.83
N VAL A 29 -3.17 -18.17 34.51
CA VAL A 29 -3.55 -19.27 33.62
C VAL A 29 -4.07 -18.80 32.27
N HIS A 30 -4.58 -17.57 32.19
CA HIS A 30 -5.07 -16.98 30.96
C HIS A 30 -4.93 -15.46 31.00
N LYS A 31 -4.59 -14.87 29.86
CA LYS A 31 -4.50 -13.42 29.70
C LYS A 31 -4.91 -13.03 28.30
N GLU A 32 -5.89 -12.14 28.20
CA GLU A 32 -6.35 -11.58 26.93
C GLU A 32 -5.77 -10.18 26.73
N ALA A 33 -5.44 -9.86 25.48
CA ALA A 33 -5.16 -8.49 25.09
C ALA A 33 -6.42 -7.62 25.23
N PRO A 34 -6.27 -6.29 25.41
CA PRO A 34 -7.42 -5.40 25.45
C PRO A 34 -8.32 -5.54 24.21
N LYS A 35 -9.62 -5.71 24.43
CA LYS A 35 -10.64 -5.73 23.38
C LYS A 35 -11.87 -4.95 23.81
N VAL A 36 -12.71 -4.61 22.85
CA VAL A 36 -13.95 -3.88 23.09
C VAL A 36 -15.03 -4.89 23.50
N TYR A 37 -15.65 -4.64 24.64
CA TYR A 37 -16.81 -5.39 25.15
C TYR A 37 -18.05 -4.51 24.97
N ASP A 38 -19.01 -4.96 24.17
CA ASP A 38 -20.26 -4.28 23.87
C ASP A 38 -21.45 -5.22 24.14
N ASP A 39 -22.66 -4.67 24.19
CA ASP A 39 -23.91 -5.40 24.54
C ASP A 39 -24.33 -6.45 23.49
N ASP A 40 -23.51 -6.68 22.45
CA ASP A 40 -23.70 -7.76 21.50
C ASP A 40 -23.20 -9.09 22.09
N ASP A 41 -24.06 -10.12 22.08
CA ASP A 41 -23.83 -11.44 22.69
C ASP A 41 -22.49 -12.11 22.32
N ASN A 42 -21.90 -11.77 21.16
CA ASN A 42 -20.64 -12.34 20.68
C ASN A 42 -19.38 -11.76 21.36
N ASN A 43 -19.47 -10.56 21.95
CA ASN A 43 -18.34 -9.86 22.57
C ASN A 43 -18.45 -9.78 24.10
N MET A 44 -19.55 -10.24 24.68
CA MET A 44 -19.78 -10.27 26.13
C MET A 44 -19.03 -11.40 26.86
N VAL A 45 -18.64 -12.47 26.17
CA VAL A 45 -18.10 -13.69 26.80
C VAL A 45 -16.61 -13.86 26.48
N ALA A 46 -15.79 -13.98 27.53
CA ALA A 46 -14.41 -14.46 27.40
C ALA A 46 -14.37 -15.98 27.62
N ILE A 47 -13.96 -16.72 26.59
CA ILE A 47 -13.81 -18.18 26.65
C ILE A 47 -12.33 -18.51 26.86
N CYS A 48 -12.01 -19.13 27.98
CA CYS A 48 -10.65 -19.61 28.26
C CYS A 48 -10.60 -21.14 28.33
N TRP A 49 -9.50 -21.71 27.85
CA TRP A 49 -9.27 -23.15 27.86
C TRP A 49 -8.17 -23.48 28.87
N ILE A 50 -8.57 -23.95 30.04
CA ILE A 50 -7.65 -24.35 31.11
C ILE A 50 -7.58 -25.88 31.16
N LYS A 51 -6.36 -26.43 31.22
CA LYS A 51 -6.18 -27.88 31.32
C LYS A 51 -6.77 -28.39 32.63
N ARG A 52 -7.65 -29.39 32.55
CA ARG A 52 -8.26 -30.05 33.70
C ARG A 52 -7.24 -30.54 34.73
N SER A 53 -6.13 -31.12 34.26
CA SER A 53 -5.05 -31.61 35.14
C SER A 53 -4.36 -30.51 35.96
N LEU A 54 -4.39 -29.26 35.48
CA LEU A 54 -3.88 -28.12 36.24
C LEU A 54 -4.85 -27.72 37.35
N LEU A 55 -6.16 -27.75 37.06
CA LEU A 55 -7.21 -27.47 38.05
C LEU A 55 -7.25 -28.52 39.15
N GLU A 56 -7.10 -29.80 38.80
CA GLU A 56 -7.10 -30.94 39.73
C GLU A 56 -5.78 -31.11 40.49
N SER A 57 -4.80 -30.22 40.28
CA SER A 57 -3.55 -30.25 41.02
C SER A 57 -3.79 -30.02 42.51
N PRO A 58 -3.15 -30.80 43.41
CA PRO A 58 -3.26 -30.62 44.87
C PRO A 58 -2.76 -29.24 45.35
N THR A 59 -2.04 -28.52 44.48
CA THR A 59 -1.62 -27.13 44.71
C THR A 59 -2.79 -26.13 44.70
N TYR A 60 -3.80 -26.38 43.85
CA TYR A 60 -4.89 -25.43 43.58
C TYR A 60 -6.27 -25.94 44.04
N LEU A 61 -6.49 -27.26 43.99
CA LEU A 61 -7.71 -27.91 44.47
C LEU A 61 -7.43 -28.62 45.80
N GLN A 62 -8.00 -28.09 46.87
CA GLN A 62 -7.91 -28.68 48.20
C GLN A 62 -9.27 -28.66 48.88
N ASN A 63 -9.68 -29.76 49.51
CA ASN A 63 -11.00 -29.90 50.14
C ASN A 63 -12.17 -29.57 49.19
N ASP A 64 -12.04 -29.97 47.92
CA ASP A 64 -13.01 -29.68 46.86
C ASP A 64 -13.27 -28.17 46.65
N ARG A 65 -12.27 -27.34 46.99
CA ARG A 65 -12.29 -25.89 46.79
C ARG A 65 -11.20 -25.45 45.83
N LEU A 66 -11.62 -24.64 44.87
CA LEU A 66 -10.77 -23.96 43.90
C LEU A 66 -11.03 -22.46 44.03
N THR A 67 -9.96 -21.67 44.01
CA THR A 67 -10.05 -20.21 44.03
C THR A 67 -9.49 -19.65 42.74
N VAL A 68 -10.34 -18.92 42.01
CA VAL A 68 -10.00 -18.28 40.73
C VAL A 68 -10.08 -16.77 40.93
N GLU A 69 -8.98 -16.07 40.64
CA GLU A 69 -8.97 -14.61 40.57
C GLU A 69 -9.20 -14.17 39.13
N CYS A 70 -10.16 -13.27 38.95
CA CYS A 70 -10.48 -12.64 37.69
C CYS A 70 -10.17 -11.15 37.77
N ILE A 71 -9.18 -10.71 37.01
CA ILE A 71 -8.72 -9.32 36.97
C ILE A 71 -9.21 -8.71 35.67
N VAL A 72 -10.14 -7.76 35.78
CA VAL A 72 -10.65 -6.97 34.66
C VAL A 72 -10.03 -5.59 34.73
N THR A 73 -9.27 -5.20 33.70
CA THR A 73 -8.68 -3.87 33.59
C THR A 73 -9.46 -3.07 32.56
N VAL A 74 -10.26 -2.10 33.03
CA VAL A 74 -11.00 -1.18 32.15
C VAL A 74 -10.07 -0.04 31.72
N ILE A 75 -9.84 0.07 30.42
CA ILE A 75 -9.00 1.10 29.82
C ILE A 75 -9.92 2.24 29.38
N LYS A 76 -9.92 3.31 30.17
CA LYS A 76 -10.54 4.57 29.75
C LYS A 76 -9.56 5.28 28.84
N GLU A 77 -10.00 5.67 27.64
CA GLU A 77 -9.24 6.62 26.85
C GLU A 77 -8.95 7.85 27.74
N PRO A 78 -7.70 8.35 27.77
CA PRO A 78 -7.41 9.55 28.51
C PRO A 78 -8.30 10.68 27.96
N GLN A 79 -9.19 11.18 28.82
CA GLN A 79 -9.95 12.40 28.58
C GLN A 79 -8.98 13.58 28.68
N VAL A 80 -8.02 13.64 27.75
CA VAL A 80 -7.28 14.88 27.54
C VAL A 80 -8.36 15.90 27.17
N PRO A 81 -8.51 17.01 27.90
CA PRO A 81 -9.43 18.05 27.48
C PRO A 81 -9.09 18.36 26.03
N LYS A 82 -10.04 18.12 25.11
CA LYS A 82 -9.85 18.54 23.71
C LYS A 82 -9.44 20.00 23.81
N PRO A 83 -8.23 20.38 23.33
CA PRO A 83 -7.81 21.77 23.41
C PRO A 83 -8.95 22.59 22.84
N LYS A 84 -9.39 23.63 23.58
CA LYS A 84 -10.42 24.57 23.12
C LYS A 84 -10.09 24.90 21.67
N SER A 85 -10.94 24.51 20.73
CA SER A 85 -10.64 24.69 19.32
C SER A 85 -10.54 26.20 19.10
N PHE A 86 -9.34 26.71 18.90
CA PHE A 86 -9.15 28.00 18.28
C PHE A 86 -9.92 27.98 16.95
N PRO A 87 -10.49 29.11 16.50
CA PRO A 87 -11.04 29.18 15.14
C PRO A 87 -9.96 28.69 14.19
N ARG A 88 -10.15 27.49 13.64
CA ARG A 88 -9.18 26.84 12.79
C ARG A 88 -9.27 27.59 11.47
N ILE A 89 -8.27 28.39 11.16
CA ILE A 89 -8.13 28.94 9.82
C ILE A 89 -8.08 27.73 8.88
N GLU A 90 -9.09 27.59 8.04
CA GLU A 90 -9.12 26.55 7.02
C GLU A 90 -8.11 26.93 5.95
N VAL A 91 -6.99 26.21 5.93
CA VAL A 91 -5.98 26.38 4.90
C VAL A 91 -6.42 25.57 3.67
N PRO A 92 -6.62 26.20 2.50
CA PRO A 92 -6.95 25.47 1.29
C PRO A 92 -5.82 24.51 0.89
N PRO A 93 -6.13 23.42 0.16
CA PRO A 93 -5.11 22.52 -0.37
C PRO A 93 -4.16 23.25 -1.32
N SER A 94 -2.96 22.70 -1.50
CA SER A 94 -1.97 23.26 -2.44
C SER A 94 -2.45 23.12 -3.89
N ASN A 95 -2.38 24.21 -4.64
CA ASN A 95 -2.67 24.27 -6.08
C ASN A 95 -1.40 24.43 -6.94
N MET A 96 -0.22 24.17 -6.38
CA MET A 96 1.03 24.32 -7.14
C MET A 96 1.09 23.39 -8.37
N ALA A 97 0.67 22.13 -8.23
CA ALA A 97 0.68 21.18 -9.34
C ALA A 97 -0.20 21.65 -10.52
N GLU A 98 -1.36 22.26 -10.22
CA GLU A 98 -2.26 22.82 -11.23
C GLU A 98 -1.63 24.01 -11.96
N HIS A 99 -0.98 24.93 -11.20
CA HIS A 99 -0.30 26.07 -11.80
C HIS A 99 0.87 25.66 -12.70
N PHE A 100 1.66 24.66 -12.30
CA PHE A 100 2.73 24.13 -13.15
C PHE A 100 2.18 23.32 -14.33
N GLY A 101 1.10 22.55 -14.16
CA GLY A 101 0.41 21.88 -15.27
C GLY A 101 -0.06 22.87 -16.33
N SER A 102 -0.72 23.96 -15.90
CA SER A 102 -1.16 25.04 -16.79
C SER A 102 0.01 25.72 -17.53
N LEU A 103 1.17 25.84 -16.88
CA LEU A 103 2.38 26.37 -17.52
C LEU A 103 2.85 25.48 -18.69
N LEU A 104 2.74 24.15 -18.55
CA LEU A 104 3.03 23.21 -19.63
C LEU A 104 2.00 23.29 -20.77
N GLU A 105 0.72 23.46 -20.47
CA GLU A 105 -0.36 23.50 -21.47
C GLU A 105 -0.38 24.80 -22.29
N THR A 106 -0.08 25.93 -21.65
CA THR A 106 -0.14 27.27 -22.27
C THR A 106 1.12 27.64 -23.05
N ASP A 107 2.18 26.84 -22.95
CA ASP A 107 3.52 27.13 -23.48
C ASP A 107 4.12 28.48 -22.98
N LEU A 108 3.55 29.10 -21.94
CA LEU A 108 3.91 30.44 -21.53
C LEU A 108 5.34 30.49 -20.95
N GLY A 109 6.26 31.10 -21.69
CA GLY A 109 7.67 31.20 -21.27
C GLY A 109 8.50 29.95 -21.59
N ALA A 110 7.99 29.06 -22.45
CA ALA A 110 8.74 27.90 -22.90
C ALA A 110 10.01 28.32 -23.65
N ASP A 111 11.15 27.74 -23.24
CA ASP A 111 12.50 28.09 -23.70
C ASP A 111 13.25 26.88 -24.30
N VAL A 112 12.56 25.77 -24.47
CA VAL A 112 13.01 24.56 -25.19
C VAL A 112 11.86 23.94 -25.96
N THR A 113 12.18 23.34 -27.11
CA THR A 113 11.25 22.53 -27.91
C THR A 113 11.88 21.16 -28.17
N PHE A 114 11.10 20.11 -27.99
CA PHE A 114 11.47 18.74 -28.30
C PHE A 114 10.71 18.25 -29.53
N SER A 115 11.39 17.50 -30.40
CA SER A 115 10.78 16.76 -31.50
C SER A 115 10.76 15.27 -31.11
N VAL A 116 9.57 14.68 -31.07
CA VAL A 116 9.35 13.27 -30.71
C VAL A 116 8.47 12.63 -31.77
N GLY A 117 9.09 11.85 -32.66
CA GLY A 117 8.43 11.35 -33.86
C GLY A 117 7.89 12.51 -34.71
N ALA A 118 6.58 12.49 -35.01
CA ALA A 118 5.91 13.54 -35.77
C ALA A 118 5.31 14.68 -34.91
N LYS A 119 5.47 14.64 -33.57
CA LYS A 119 4.93 15.65 -32.65
C LYS A 119 6.04 16.54 -32.09
N THR A 120 5.71 17.78 -31.78
CA THR A 120 6.60 18.74 -31.11
C THR A 120 6.03 19.12 -29.75
N PHE A 121 6.90 19.26 -28.76
CA PHE A 121 6.54 19.60 -27.38
C PHE A 121 7.37 20.78 -26.91
N LYS A 122 6.71 21.86 -26.48
CA LYS A 122 7.42 22.96 -25.82
C LYS A 122 7.45 22.72 -24.32
N ALA A 123 8.52 23.17 -23.68
CA ALA A 123 8.71 22.99 -22.25
C ALA A 123 9.69 24.05 -21.69
N HIS A 124 10.02 23.90 -20.41
CA HIS A 124 10.80 24.86 -19.64
C HIS A 124 12.05 24.19 -19.10
N LYS A 125 13.23 24.64 -19.53
CA LYS A 125 14.53 24.06 -19.21
C LYS A 125 14.75 23.94 -17.71
N ILE A 126 14.39 24.98 -16.95
CA ILE A 126 14.60 25.00 -15.50
C ILE A 126 13.74 23.97 -14.76
N VAL A 127 12.50 23.75 -15.21
CA VAL A 127 11.60 22.75 -14.62
C VAL A 127 12.14 21.35 -14.90
N LEU A 128 12.49 21.07 -16.15
CA LEU A 128 13.07 19.78 -16.57
C LEU A 128 14.37 19.46 -15.82
N ALA A 129 15.31 20.42 -15.78
CA ALA A 129 16.60 20.25 -15.11
C ALA A 129 16.49 20.10 -13.58
N THR A 130 15.44 20.64 -12.98
CA THR A 130 15.16 20.46 -11.54
C THR A 130 14.66 19.05 -11.25
N ARG A 131 13.91 18.45 -12.18
CA ARG A 131 13.18 17.19 -11.97
C ARG A 131 13.90 15.98 -12.56
N SER A 132 14.89 16.19 -13.41
CA SER A 132 15.69 15.14 -14.03
C SER A 132 17.16 15.56 -14.14
N PRO A 133 18.10 14.79 -13.55
CA PRO A 133 19.52 15.06 -13.71
C PRO A 133 20.00 14.83 -15.15
N VAL A 134 19.31 13.98 -15.91
CA VAL A 134 19.61 13.74 -17.33
C VAL A 134 19.26 14.96 -18.15
N PHE A 135 18.04 15.52 -18.00
CA PHE A 135 17.70 16.79 -18.65
C PHE A 135 18.60 17.94 -18.18
N LYS A 136 19.00 17.96 -16.91
CA LYS A 136 19.96 18.96 -16.42
C LYS A 136 21.29 18.88 -17.18
N ALA A 137 21.83 17.68 -17.36
CA ALA A 137 23.06 17.47 -18.10
C ALA A 137 22.91 17.79 -19.59
N GLU A 138 21.79 17.42 -20.20
CA GLU A 138 21.51 17.67 -21.62
C GLU A 138 21.32 19.17 -21.93
N LEU A 139 20.64 19.90 -21.05
CA LEU A 139 20.27 21.31 -21.28
C LEU A 139 21.31 22.32 -20.76
N TYR A 140 22.02 21.99 -19.69
CA TYR A 140 22.98 22.89 -19.03
C TYR A 140 24.39 22.32 -18.93
N GLY A 141 24.62 21.08 -19.38
CA GLY A 141 25.94 20.46 -19.34
C GLY A 141 26.87 20.94 -20.45
N PRO A 142 28.13 20.47 -20.43
CA PRO A 142 29.18 20.91 -21.35
C PRO A 142 28.96 20.49 -22.80
N MET A 143 28.12 19.47 -23.05
CA MET A 143 27.74 18.98 -24.37
C MET A 143 26.34 19.46 -24.80
N LYS A 144 25.79 20.50 -24.16
CA LYS A 144 24.49 21.05 -24.56
C LYS A 144 24.54 21.46 -26.03
N GLU A 145 23.50 21.12 -26.79
CA GLU A 145 23.41 21.57 -28.17
C GLU A 145 23.30 23.11 -28.19
N GLU A 146 24.24 23.77 -28.88
CA GLU A 146 24.28 25.24 -28.98
C GLU A 146 23.32 25.80 -30.04
N GLY A 147 22.43 24.97 -30.60
CA GLY A 147 21.47 25.36 -31.62
C GLY A 147 20.15 25.89 -31.04
N MET A 148 19.47 26.78 -31.79
CA MET A 148 18.08 27.17 -31.53
C MET A 148 17.04 26.13 -32.02
N GLY A 149 17.52 24.98 -32.53
CA GLY A 149 16.66 23.94 -33.10
C GLY A 149 15.97 23.07 -32.05
N PRO A 150 14.92 22.32 -32.42
CA PRO A 150 14.29 21.34 -31.53
C PRO A 150 15.25 20.20 -31.15
N ILE A 151 15.25 19.82 -29.88
CA ILE A 151 15.99 18.65 -29.39
C ILE A 151 15.24 17.37 -29.80
N THR A 152 15.89 16.47 -30.50
CA THR A 152 15.24 15.25 -31.01
C THR A 152 15.29 14.13 -29.99
N ILE A 153 14.12 13.70 -29.49
CA ILE A 153 14.00 12.52 -28.63
C ILE A 153 13.72 11.28 -29.49
N LYS A 154 14.69 10.37 -29.53
CA LYS A 154 14.58 9.06 -30.18
C LYS A 154 14.06 8.01 -29.19
N ASP A 155 13.42 6.96 -29.70
CA ASP A 155 13.04 5.75 -28.94
C ASP A 155 12.06 6.00 -27.77
N VAL A 156 11.27 7.08 -27.84
CA VAL A 156 10.15 7.33 -26.93
C VAL A 156 8.93 7.67 -27.77
N GLN A 157 7.81 7.02 -27.49
CA GLN A 157 6.55 7.32 -28.17
C GLN A 157 6.03 8.71 -27.75
N PRO A 158 5.38 9.47 -28.64
CA PRO A 158 4.93 10.83 -28.31
C PRO A 158 3.99 10.89 -27.10
N ASP A 159 3.13 9.91 -26.91
CA ASP A 159 2.16 9.90 -25.81
C ASP A 159 2.83 9.52 -24.48
N VAL A 160 3.85 8.65 -24.50
CA VAL A 160 4.72 8.36 -23.35
C VAL A 160 5.53 9.61 -22.95
N PHE A 161 6.06 10.35 -23.92
CA PHE A 161 6.76 11.60 -23.65
C PHE A 161 5.84 12.68 -23.08
N ARG A 162 4.59 12.76 -23.56
CA ARG A 162 3.56 13.62 -22.96
C ARG A 162 3.31 13.26 -21.50
N ALA A 163 3.14 11.97 -21.19
CA ALA A 163 2.94 11.49 -19.83
C ALA A 163 4.13 11.79 -18.91
N LEU A 164 5.36 11.64 -19.43
CA LEU A 164 6.59 12.01 -18.72
C LEU A 164 6.61 13.51 -18.40
N LEU A 165 6.30 14.38 -19.38
CA LEU A 165 6.21 15.82 -19.16
C LEU A 165 5.13 16.16 -18.14
N HIS A 166 3.94 15.59 -18.24
CA HIS A 166 2.88 15.79 -17.25
C HIS A 166 3.40 15.52 -15.83
N PHE A 167 4.01 14.34 -15.60
CA PHE A 167 4.55 13.99 -14.29
C PHE A 167 5.66 14.95 -13.82
N ILE A 168 6.52 15.42 -14.71
CA ILE A 168 7.57 16.39 -14.36
C ILE A 168 6.96 17.67 -13.76
N TYR A 169 5.86 18.16 -14.32
CA TYR A 169 5.20 19.40 -13.91
C TYR A 169 4.24 19.23 -12.73
N THR A 170 3.57 18.09 -12.61
CA THR A 170 2.48 17.90 -11.65
C THR A 170 2.79 16.90 -10.52
N ASP A 171 3.85 16.10 -10.65
CA ASP A 171 4.17 14.94 -9.78
C ASP A 171 3.05 13.88 -9.72
N SER A 172 2.15 13.87 -10.71
CA SER A 172 1.07 12.90 -10.86
C SER A 172 1.07 12.25 -12.25
N LEU A 173 0.59 11.01 -12.31
CA LEU A 173 0.32 10.37 -13.60
C LEU A 173 -0.83 11.11 -14.30
N PRO A 174 -0.81 11.22 -15.64
CA PRO A 174 -1.93 11.77 -16.38
C PRO A 174 -3.20 10.93 -16.12
N PRO A 175 -4.40 11.50 -16.29
CA PRO A 175 -5.62 10.71 -16.37
C PRO A 175 -5.51 9.79 -17.59
N LEU A 176 -5.72 8.50 -17.40
CA LEU A 176 -5.61 7.49 -18.45
C LEU A 176 -6.93 6.75 -18.66
N ASP A 177 -8.03 7.39 -18.25
CA ASP A 177 -9.37 6.82 -18.13
C ASP A 177 -9.99 6.46 -19.50
N ASP A 178 -9.44 7.00 -20.59
CA ASP A 178 -9.92 6.77 -21.97
C ASP A 178 -9.29 5.54 -22.65
N LEU A 179 -8.38 4.82 -21.98
CA LEU A 179 -7.67 3.67 -22.56
C LEU A 179 -8.22 2.34 -22.05
N GLU A 180 -8.22 1.33 -22.93
CA GLU A 180 -8.47 -0.05 -22.50
C GLU A 180 -7.38 -0.51 -21.50
N ALA A 181 -7.71 -1.45 -20.62
CA ALA A 181 -6.82 -1.86 -19.53
C ALA A 181 -5.46 -2.40 -20.01
N ASP A 182 -5.44 -3.08 -21.15
CA ASP A 182 -4.21 -3.60 -21.76
C ASP A 182 -3.34 -2.48 -22.35
N ASP A 183 -3.95 -1.51 -23.05
CA ASP A 183 -3.27 -0.33 -23.60
C ASP A 183 -2.72 0.57 -22.49
N HIS A 184 -3.47 0.71 -21.39
CA HIS A 184 -3.03 1.42 -20.19
C HIS A 184 -1.78 0.76 -19.59
N SER A 185 -1.77 -0.57 -19.46
CA SER A 185 -0.64 -1.31 -18.91
C SER A 185 0.61 -1.20 -19.79
N GLU A 186 0.46 -1.24 -21.12
CA GLU A 186 1.58 -1.12 -22.05
C GLU A 186 2.19 0.28 -22.04
N MET A 187 1.36 1.32 -22.01
CA MET A 187 1.84 2.70 -21.86
C MET A 187 2.59 2.89 -20.53
N ILE A 188 2.10 2.34 -19.41
CA ILE A 188 2.81 2.42 -18.12
C ILE A 188 4.15 1.68 -18.19
N ARG A 189 4.26 0.54 -18.88
CA ARG A 189 5.54 -0.15 -19.11
C ARG A 189 6.53 0.73 -19.87
N HIS A 190 6.09 1.38 -20.94
CA HIS A 190 6.93 2.33 -21.66
C HIS A 190 7.31 3.54 -20.80
N LEU A 191 6.42 3.99 -19.91
CA LEU A 191 6.69 5.07 -18.98
C LEU A 191 7.74 4.69 -17.93
N VAL A 192 7.80 3.43 -17.47
CA VAL A 192 8.91 2.93 -16.62
C VAL A 192 10.25 3.10 -17.33
N VAL A 193 10.33 2.70 -18.61
CA VAL A 193 11.56 2.81 -19.41
C VAL A 193 11.97 4.27 -19.59
N ALA A 194 11.02 5.16 -19.87
CA ALA A 194 11.28 6.58 -19.98
C ALA A 194 11.72 7.18 -18.63
N ALA A 195 11.07 6.83 -17.53
CA ALA A 195 11.41 7.31 -16.20
C ALA A 195 12.82 6.90 -15.78
N ASP A 196 13.23 5.66 -16.07
CA ASP A 196 14.59 5.17 -15.85
C ASP A 196 15.60 5.93 -16.70
N ARG A 197 15.33 6.09 -18.01
CA ARG A 197 16.18 6.83 -18.94
C ARG A 197 16.44 8.27 -18.52
N TYR A 198 15.44 8.96 -17.99
CA TYR A 198 15.57 10.34 -17.51
C TYR A 198 15.84 10.44 -16.00
N ALA A 199 16.11 9.31 -15.33
CA ALA A 199 16.41 9.22 -13.91
C ALA A 199 15.38 9.93 -13.00
N ILE A 200 14.10 9.70 -13.26
CA ILE A 200 12.97 10.20 -12.45
C ILE A 200 12.46 9.07 -11.56
N GLU A 201 13.19 8.79 -10.48
CA GLU A 201 13.00 7.60 -9.65
C GLU A 201 11.58 7.47 -9.08
N ARG A 202 10.98 8.58 -8.66
CA ARG A 202 9.62 8.57 -8.11
C ARG A 202 8.58 8.10 -9.13
N LEU A 203 8.68 8.55 -10.38
CA LEU A 203 7.80 8.11 -11.46
C LEU A 203 7.98 6.60 -11.72
N LYS A 204 9.25 6.16 -11.79
CA LYS A 204 9.59 4.75 -11.99
C LYS A 204 8.95 3.86 -10.92
N LEU A 205 9.07 4.23 -9.65
CA LEU A 205 8.49 3.47 -8.54
C LEU A 205 6.95 3.46 -8.56
N ILE A 206 6.31 4.58 -8.89
CA ILE A 206 4.85 4.65 -9.03
C ILE A 206 4.37 3.71 -10.14
N CYS A 207 5.00 3.77 -11.32
CA CYS A 207 4.65 2.90 -12.44
C CYS A 207 4.91 1.42 -12.13
N GLN A 208 6.00 1.10 -11.43
CA GLN A 208 6.28 -0.27 -10.98
C GLN A 208 5.25 -0.78 -9.98
N SER A 209 4.83 0.04 -9.00
CA SER A 209 3.76 -0.30 -8.06
C SER A 209 2.46 -0.61 -8.79
N PHE A 210 2.07 0.27 -9.72
CA PHE A 210 0.88 0.10 -10.54
C PHE A 210 0.92 -1.23 -11.33
N LEU A 211 2.04 -1.54 -11.97
CA LEU A 211 2.19 -2.79 -12.70
C LEU A 211 2.17 -4.01 -11.78
N CYS A 212 2.79 -3.95 -10.60
CA CYS A 212 2.75 -5.04 -9.61
C CYS A 212 1.33 -5.34 -9.11
N GLU A 213 0.53 -4.31 -8.85
CA GLU A 213 -0.86 -4.44 -8.40
C GLU A 213 -1.74 -5.07 -9.49
N ASN A 214 -1.57 -4.64 -10.75
CA ASN A 214 -2.34 -5.16 -11.89
C ASN A 214 -1.88 -6.55 -12.35
N LEU A 215 -0.60 -6.86 -12.19
CA LEU A 215 -0.11 -8.22 -12.35
C LEU A 215 -0.81 -9.13 -11.35
N ASN A 216 -1.00 -8.74 -10.09
CA ASN A 216 -1.69 -9.59 -9.12
C ASN A 216 -3.14 -9.92 -9.54
N VAL A 217 -3.86 -9.00 -10.19
CA VAL A 217 -5.23 -9.23 -10.70
C VAL A 217 -5.25 -10.21 -11.87
N GLN A 218 -4.33 -10.07 -12.85
CA GLN A 218 -4.22 -11.05 -13.94
C GLN A 218 -3.66 -12.38 -13.45
N THR A 219 -2.77 -12.36 -12.46
CA THR A 219 -2.25 -13.58 -11.84
C THR A 219 -3.35 -14.28 -11.04
N GLU A 220 -4.28 -13.57 -10.39
CA GLU A 220 -5.44 -14.17 -9.71
C GLU A 220 -6.37 -14.87 -10.70
N ALA A 221 -6.70 -14.23 -11.82
CA ALA A 221 -7.49 -14.86 -12.89
C ALA A 221 -6.76 -16.05 -13.56
N CYS A 222 -5.45 -15.92 -13.78
CA CYS A 222 -4.62 -17.02 -14.28
C CYS A 222 -4.49 -18.15 -13.25
N ILE A 223 -4.32 -17.85 -11.97
CA ILE A 223 -4.25 -18.84 -10.88
C ILE A 223 -5.58 -19.57 -10.80
N GLU A 224 -6.72 -18.87 -10.84
CA GLU A 224 -8.06 -19.46 -10.79
C GLU A 224 -8.31 -20.38 -11.99
N PHE A 225 -7.92 -19.96 -13.20
CA PHE A 225 -7.96 -20.79 -14.41
C PHE A 225 -7.02 -22.00 -14.34
N ILE A 226 -5.78 -21.82 -13.88
CA ILE A 226 -4.77 -22.89 -13.71
C ILE A 226 -5.21 -23.89 -12.64
N THR A 227 -5.81 -23.42 -11.54
CA THR A 227 -6.37 -24.29 -10.49
C THR A 227 -7.60 -25.07 -10.96
N CYS A 228 -8.40 -24.52 -11.87
CA CYS A 228 -9.52 -25.24 -12.48
C CYS A 228 -9.07 -26.32 -13.50
N SER A 229 -7.88 -26.20 -14.09
CA SER A 229 -7.44 -27.05 -15.22
C SER A 229 -6.40 -28.13 -14.86
N ASN A 230 -6.00 -28.28 -13.59
CA ASN A 230 -5.01 -29.29 -13.12
C ASN A 230 -3.62 -29.25 -13.80
N VAL A 231 -3.27 -28.19 -14.53
CA VAL A 231 -1.99 -28.06 -15.27
C VAL A 231 -0.84 -27.49 -14.44
N MET A 232 -1.00 -27.45 -13.11
CA MET A 232 -0.06 -26.79 -12.21
C MET A 232 1.33 -27.45 -12.21
N ASP A 233 1.41 -28.77 -12.35
CA ASP A 233 2.69 -29.49 -12.40
C ASP A 233 3.50 -29.14 -13.65
N ASP A 234 2.84 -29.00 -14.80
CA ASP A 234 3.48 -28.57 -16.04
C ASP A 234 3.95 -27.10 -15.94
N LEU A 235 3.15 -26.24 -15.30
CA LEU A 235 3.49 -24.82 -15.12
C LEU A 235 4.73 -24.62 -14.23
N LEU A 236 4.86 -25.41 -13.15
CA LEU A 236 6.02 -25.40 -12.25
C LEU A 236 7.32 -25.83 -12.96
N SER A 237 7.21 -26.60 -14.04
CA SER A 237 8.35 -27.05 -14.83
C SER A 237 8.90 -25.97 -15.78
N THR A 238 8.09 -24.96 -16.11
CA THR A 238 8.41 -23.92 -17.09
C THR A 238 9.55 -23.01 -16.65
N GLN A 239 10.33 -22.54 -17.63
CA GLN A 239 11.41 -21.59 -17.37
C GLN A 239 10.88 -20.22 -16.90
N GLY A 240 9.66 -19.85 -17.33
CA GLY A 240 8.99 -18.62 -16.88
C GLY A 240 8.73 -18.63 -15.37
N TYR A 241 8.20 -19.73 -14.82
CA TYR A 241 7.99 -19.87 -13.38
C TYR A 241 9.31 -19.83 -12.59
N LYS A 242 10.36 -20.51 -13.09
CA LYS A 242 11.69 -20.49 -12.46
C LYS A 242 12.29 -19.08 -12.42
N ASN A 243 12.12 -18.31 -13.49
CA ASN A 243 12.57 -16.92 -13.54
C ASN A 243 11.76 -16.03 -12.59
N LEU A 244 10.43 -16.17 -12.58
CA LEU A 244 9.54 -15.42 -11.69
C LEU A 244 9.84 -15.67 -10.21
N LYS A 245 10.06 -16.93 -9.82
CA LYS A 245 10.47 -17.32 -8.46
C LYS A 245 11.80 -16.68 -8.03
N ARG A 246 12.71 -16.45 -8.97
CA ARG A 246 14.00 -15.80 -8.70
C ARG A 246 13.87 -14.28 -8.60
N THR A 247 13.03 -13.67 -9.44
CA THR A 247 12.90 -12.21 -9.53
C THR A 247 11.94 -11.63 -8.49
N CYS A 248 10.84 -12.32 -8.19
CA CYS A 248 9.80 -11.84 -7.26
C CYS A 248 9.30 -12.96 -6.33
N PRO A 249 10.07 -13.37 -5.30
CA PRO A 249 9.72 -14.51 -4.44
C PRO A 249 8.42 -14.31 -3.65
N ALA A 250 8.12 -13.08 -3.23
CA ALA A 250 6.92 -12.75 -2.45
C ALA A 250 5.62 -13.02 -3.22
N VAL A 251 5.61 -12.74 -4.53
CA VAL A 251 4.46 -12.98 -5.41
C VAL A 251 4.16 -14.47 -5.54
N VAL A 252 5.22 -15.31 -5.61
CA VAL A 252 5.07 -16.77 -5.67
C VAL A 252 4.56 -17.34 -4.34
N MET A 253 4.99 -16.79 -3.21
CA MET A 253 4.51 -17.21 -1.89
C MET A 253 3.04 -16.84 -1.66
N ASP A 254 2.63 -15.63 -2.05
CA ASP A 254 1.23 -15.19 -1.92
C ASP A 254 0.29 -16.03 -2.81
N ALA A 255 0.72 -16.34 -4.03
CA ALA A 255 0.02 -17.26 -4.93
C ALA A 255 -0.13 -18.68 -4.32
N LEU A 256 0.94 -19.23 -3.73
CA LEU A 256 0.91 -20.56 -3.09
C LEU A 256 0.00 -20.58 -1.85
N GLU A 257 0.05 -19.55 -1.01
CA GLU A 257 -0.85 -19.44 0.15
C GLU A 257 -2.31 -19.39 -0.28
N LYS A 258 -2.63 -18.63 -1.34
CA LYS A 258 -3.98 -18.56 -1.91
C LYS A 258 -4.43 -19.92 -2.48
N THR A 259 -3.58 -20.64 -3.22
CA THR A 259 -3.92 -22.00 -3.70
C THR A 259 -4.19 -23.00 -2.57
N SER A 260 -3.49 -22.87 -1.44
CA SER A 260 -3.70 -23.72 -0.26
C SER A 260 -5.03 -23.48 0.46
N LYS A 261 -5.57 -22.26 0.33
CA LYS A 261 -6.90 -21.87 0.86
C LYS A 261 -8.01 -22.37 -0.06
N PHE A 262 -7.83 -22.29 -1.38
CA PHE A 262 -8.80 -22.83 -2.35
C PHE A 262 -8.92 -24.36 -2.33
N ARG A 263 -7.83 -25.10 -2.08
CA ARG A 263 -7.89 -26.57 -1.96
C ARG A 263 -8.56 -27.09 -0.67
N LYS A 264 -8.86 -26.20 0.27
CA LYS A 264 -9.49 -26.52 1.57
C LYS A 264 -10.97 -26.09 1.65
N ALA A 265 -11.49 -25.42 0.62
CA ALA A 265 -12.91 -25.10 0.44
C ALA A 265 -13.53 -26.10 -0.55
#